data_AF-A0AAV3GJB8-F1
#
_entry.id   AF-A0AAV3GJB8-F1
#
_cell.length_a   1.000
_cell.length_b   1.000
_cell.length_c   1.000
_cell.angle_alpha   90.00
_cell.angle_beta   90.00
_cell.angle_gamma   90.00
#
_symmetry.space_group_name_H-M   'P 1'
#
loop_
_entity.id
_entity.type
_entity.pdbx_description
1 polymer ?
#
loop_
_entity_poly.entity_id
_entity_poly.type
_entity_poly.pdbx_seq_one_letter_code
_entity_poly.pdbx_strand_id
1 'polypeptide(L)'
;MNKILEETSDIRNIIILIDLMGGTPANVTMIKASMDRRIQVVTGMNLRMVLESYFKINEEKLAEHLIEISISSIKIPEIQISGGEE
;
A
#
# COMPACT_ATOMS: atom_id res chain seq x y z
N MET A 1 -10.44 7.14 -11.15
CA MET A 1 -9.09 7.74 -11.09
C MET A 1 -9.13 9.24 -11.39
N ASN A 2 -9.45 9.68 -12.61
CA ASN A 2 -9.42 11.12 -12.97
C ASN A 2 -10.22 12.01 -12.00
N LYS A 3 -11.48 11.63 -11.70
CA LYS A 3 -12.31 12.35 -10.71
C LYS A 3 -11.64 12.48 -9.33
N ILE A 4 -11.03 11.41 -8.82
CA ILE A 4 -10.35 11.42 -7.52
C ILE A 4 -9.12 12.34 -7.56
N LEU A 5 -8.35 12.31 -8.66
CA LEU A 5 -7.17 13.17 -8.84
C LEU A 5 -7.55 14.66 -9.03
N GLU A 6 -8.71 14.94 -9.62
CA GLU A 6 -9.28 16.30 -9.70
C GLU A 6 -9.70 16.79 -8.30
N GLU A 7 -10.41 15.96 -7.53
CA GLU A 7 -10.83 16.25 -6.16
C GLU A 7 -9.66 16.36 -5.16
N THR A 8 -8.49 15.82 -5.52
CA THR A 8 -7.24 15.87 -4.71
C THR A 8 -6.16 16.72 -5.38
N SER A 9 -6.57 17.71 -6.18
CA SER A 9 -5.65 18.56 -6.96
C SER A 9 -4.71 19.41 -6.11
N ASP A 10 -5.05 19.69 -4.86
CA ASP A 10 -4.25 20.43 -3.87
C ASP A 10 -3.23 19.55 -3.11
N ILE A 11 -3.38 18.22 -3.17
CA ILE A 11 -2.50 17.26 -2.51
C ILE A 11 -1.21 17.08 -3.32
N ARG A 12 -0.06 17.16 -2.66
CA ARG A 12 1.27 17.07 -3.30
C ARG A 12 1.89 15.68 -3.31
N ASN A 13 1.54 14.84 -2.33
CA ASN A 13 2.08 13.49 -2.18
C ASN A 13 0.90 12.51 -2.10
N ILE A 14 0.68 11.76 -3.17
CA ILE A 14 -0.40 10.79 -3.32
C ILE A 14 0.22 9.40 -3.42
N ILE A 15 -0.12 8.52 -2.49
CA ILE A 15 0.26 7.10 -2.57
C ILE A 15 -0.97 6.30 -2.95
N ILE A 16 -0.87 5.54 -4.03
CA ILE A 16 -1.93 4.63 -4.49
C ILE A 16 -1.49 3.20 -4.18
N LEU A 17 -2.26 2.53 -3.31
CA LEU A 17 -2.06 1.12 -2.97
C LEU A 17 -2.88 0.27 -3.94
N ILE A 18 -2.22 -0.71 -4.58
CA ILE A 18 -2.84 -1.59 -5.58
C ILE A 18 -2.63 -3.04 -5.16
N ASP A 19 -3.63 -3.87 -5.45
CA ASP A 19 -3.61 -5.30 -5.18
C ASP A 19 -2.46 -6.02 -5.89
N LEU A 20 -2.42 -5.99 -7.23
CA LEU A 20 -1.55 -6.83 -8.03
C LEU A 20 -0.91 -6.06 -9.21
N MET A 21 0.41 -6.16 -9.33
CA MET A 21 1.14 -5.62 -10.48
C MET A 21 0.77 -6.34 -11.78
N GLY A 22 0.63 -5.59 -12.87
CA GLY A 22 0.29 -6.13 -14.19
C GLY A 22 -1.22 -6.26 -14.48
N GLY A 23 -2.08 -6.10 -13.47
CA GLY A 23 -3.52 -5.98 -13.67
C GLY A 23 -3.93 -4.66 -14.34
N THR A 24 -5.14 -4.59 -14.90
CA THR A 24 -5.66 -3.37 -15.53
C THR A 24 -5.62 -2.15 -14.60
N PRO A 25 -6.02 -2.24 -13.31
CA PRO A 25 -5.88 -1.12 -12.37
C PRO A 25 -4.42 -0.67 -12.19
N ALA A 26 -3.47 -1.61 -12.06
CA ALA A 26 -2.04 -1.31 -11.95
C ALA A 26 -1.52 -0.58 -13.19
N ASN A 27 -1.79 -1.11 -14.39
CA ASN A 27 -1.27 -0.55 -15.64
C ASN A 27 -1.79 0.88 -15.89
N VAL A 28 -3.10 1.12 -15.70
CA VAL A 28 -3.69 2.45 -15.84
C VAL A 28 -3.11 3.42 -14.82
N THR A 29 -2.92 2.99 -13.58
CA THR A 29 -2.37 3.85 -12.52
C THR A 29 -0.91 4.17 -12.79
N MET A 30 -0.10 3.21 -13.23
CA MET A 30 1.30 3.42 -13.59
C MET A 30 1.45 4.45 -14.72
N ILE A 31 0.59 4.39 -15.75
CA ILE A 31 0.58 5.40 -16.82
C ILE A 31 0.25 6.79 -16.24
N LYS A 32 -0.69 6.89 -15.30
CA LYS A 32 -1.00 8.19 -14.66
C LYS A 32 0.15 8.69 -13.79
N ALA A 33 0.76 7.81 -13.00
CA ALA A 33 1.90 8.16 -12.15
C ALA A 33 3.13 8.60 -12.96
N SER A 34 3.33 8.07 -14.17
CA SER A 34 4.43 8.53 -15.03
C SER A 34 4.23 9.95 -15.57
N MET A 35 2.98 10.45 -15.59
CA MET A 35 2.63 11.81 -16.02
C MET A 35 2.44 12.80 -14.88
N ASP A 36 2.29 12.33 -13.63
CA ASP A 36 2.04 13.15 -12.46
C ASP A 36 3.00 12.77 -11.32
N ARG A 37 4.02 13.61 -11.09
CA ARG A 37 5.08 13.39 -10.11
C ARG A 37 4.60 13.35 -8.65
N ARG A 38 3.36 13.75 -8.39
CA ARG A 38 2.73 13.68 -7.07
C ARG A 38 2.39 12.25 -6.69
N ILE A 39 2.28 11.35 -7.66
CA ILE A 39 1.74 10.01 -7.48
C ILE A 39 2.87 8.99 -7.36
N GLN A 40 2.88 8.24 -6.27
CA GLN A 40 3.65 7.01 -6.09
C GLN A 40 2.68 5.83 -6.05
N VAL A 41 3.06 4.72 -6.68
CA VAL A 41 2.25 3.49 -6.74
C VAL A 41 2.95 2.38 -5.99
N VAL A 42 2.26 1.76 -5.03
CA VAL A 42 2.75 0.58 -4.29
C VAL A 42 1.80 -0.58 -4.57
N THR A 43 2.35 -1.70 -5.05
CA THR A 43 1.57 -2.91 -5.38
C THR A 43 1.72 -3.97 -4.29
N GLY A 44 0.90 -5.02 -4.32
CA GLY A 44 0.92 -6.07 -3.30
C GLY A 44 0.22 -5.66 -2.01
N MET A 45 -0.83 -4.83 -2.13
CA MET A 45 -1.63 -4.34 -1.00
C MET A 45 -1.99 -5.47 -0.04
N ASN A 46 -1.75 -5.22 1.25
CA ASN A 46 -2.24 -6.06 2.33
C ASN A 46 -2.78 -5.18 3.47
N LEU A 47 -3.40 -5.80 4.48
CA LEU A 47 -4.00 -5.08 5.60
C LEU A 47 -2.97 -4.29 6.42
N ARG A 48 -1.75 -4.82 6.60
CA ARG A 48 -0.70 -4.13 7.35
C ARG A 48 -0.36 -2.80 6.69
N MET A 49 -0.26 -2.78 5.36
CA MET A 49 -0.01 -1.58 4.56
C MET A 49 -1.07 -0.50 4.81
N VAL A 50 -2.36 -0.88 4.83
CA VAL A 50 -3.48 0.04 5.05
C VAL A 50 -3.46 0.62 6.46
N LEU A 51 -3.15 -0.20 7.47
CA LEU A 51 -3.10 0.26 8.86
C LEU A 51 -1.94 1.23 9.06
N GLU A 52 -0.74 0.87 8.59
CA GLU A 52 0.43 1.73 8.74
C GLU A 52 0.31 3.01 7.93
N SER A 53 -0.37 3.01 6.78
CA SER A 53 -0.57 4.25 6.00
C SER A 53 -1.40 5.28 6.75
N TYR A 54 -2.34 4.83 7.59
CA TYR A 54 -3.11 5.70 8.48
C TYR A 54 -2.27 6.20 9.66
N PHE A 55 -1.56 5.30 10.36
CA PHE A 55 -0.79 5.67 11.56
C PHE A 55 0.48 6.48 11.25
N LYS A 56 1.04 6.33 10.06
CA LYS A 56 2.29 6.96 9.62
C LYS A 56 2.09 7.96 8.48
N ILE A 57 0.88 8.51 8.33
CA ILE A 57 0.53 9.40 7.21
C ILE A 57 1.47 10.60 7.01
N ASN A 58 2.16 11.04 8.07
CA ASN A 58 3.11 12.16 8.05
C ASN A 58 4.59 11.74 7.85
N GLU A 59 4.86 10.46 7.61
CA GLU A 59 6.22 9.94 7.35
C GLU A 59 6.74 10.47 6.00
N GLU A 60 7.97 11.00 5.96
CA GLU A 60 8.54 11.61 4.75
C GLU A 60 8.72 10.58 3.63
N LYS A 61 9.10 9.35 4.00
CA LYS A 61 9.32 8.21 3.11
C LYS A 61 8.25 7.14 3.30
N LEU A 62 6.99 7.56 3.32
CA LEU A 62 5.86 6.68 3.62
C LEU A 62 5.81 5.48 2.67
N ALA A 63 6.03 5.66 1.36
CA ALA A 63 5.99 4.54 0.41
C ALA A 63 7.04 3.46 0.72
N GLU A 64 8.29 3.85 0.98
CA GLU A 64 9.36 2.92 1.36
C GLU A 64 9.07 2.22 2.69
N HIS A 65 8.59 2.99 3.69
CA HIS A 65 8.20 2.44 4.98
C HIS A 65 7.09 1.39 4.84
N LEU A 66 6.06 1.68 4.03
CA LEU A 66 4.95 0.79 3.75
C LEU A 66 5.39 -0.52 3.08
N ILE A 67 6.38 -0.47 2.19
CA ILE A 67 6.93 -1.69 1.56
C ILE A 67 7.60 -2.57 2.62
N GLU A 68 8.45 -1.99 3.47
CA GLU A 68 9.20 -2.71 4.51
C GLU A 68 8.29 -3.41 5.53
N ILE A 69 7.33 -2.67 6.12
CA ILE A 69 6.36 -3.23 7.08
C ILE A 69 5.47 -4.28 6.44
N SER A 70 5.14 -4.13 5.16
CA SER A 70 4.20 -5.02 4.49
C SER A 70 4.84 -6.37 4.25
N ILE A 71 6.10 -6.38 3.78
CA ILE A 71 6.87 -7.60 3.57
C ILE A 71 7.11 -8.33 4.90
N SER A 72 7.52 -7.60 5.95
CA SER A 72 7.79 -8.20 7.27
C SER A 72 6.54 -8.79 7.96
N SER A 73 5.33 -8.40 7.52
CA SER A 73 4.07 -8.92 8.05
C SER A 73 3.65 -10.28 7.49
N ILE A 74 4.26 -10.73 6.39
CA ILE A 74 3.95 -12.02 5.75
C ILE A 74 4.63 -13.13 6.55
N LYS A 75 3.82 -13.96 7.24
CA LYS A 75 4.31 -15.01 8.13
C LYS A 75 3.42 -16.25 8.02
N ILE A 76 4.00 -17.43 8.23
CA ILE A 76 3.25 -18.64 8.54
C ILE A 76 2.97 -18.61 10.05
N PRO A 77 1.71 -18.56 10.50
CA PRO A 77 1.40 -18.56 11.93
C PRO A 77 1.81 -19.89 12.57
N GLU A 78 2.57 -19.84 13.66
CA GLU A 78 2.78 -20.99 14.52
C GLU A 78 1.64 -21.07 15.53
N ILE A 79 0.78 -22.07 15.37
CA ILE A 79 -0.27 -22.37 16.35
C ILE A 79 0.38 -23.26 17.41
N GLN A 80 0.61 -22.72 18.61
CA GLN A 80 0.90 -23.57 19.77
C GLN A 80 -0.39 -24.29 20.15
N ILE A 81 -0.51 -25.55 19.73
CA ILE A 81 -1.53 -26.43 20.28
C ILE A 81 -1.05 -26.76 21.69
N SER A 82 -1.58 -26.07 22.70
CA SER A 82 -1.48 -26.52 24.08
C SER A 82 -2.05 -27.93 24.14
N GLY A 83 -1.18 -28.92 24.35
CA GLY A 83 -1.55 -30.32 24.45
C GLY A 83 -2.68 -30.49 25.47
N GLY A 84 -3.82 -30.98 25.01
CA GLY A 84 -4.82 -31.56 25.90
C GLY A 84 -4.25 -32.88 26.42
N GLU A 85 -3.64 -32.83 27.59
CA GLU A 85 -3.55 -33.99 28.46
C GLU A 85 -4.89 -34.11 29.21
N GLU A 86 -5.74 -35.03 28.77
CA GLU A 86 -6.71 -35.75 29.62
C GLU A 86 -6.67 -37.24 29.28
#